data_AF-A0A849BN59-F1
#
_entry.id   AF-A0A849BN59-F1
#
_cell.length_a   1.000
_cell.length_b   1.000
_cell.length_c   1.000
_cell.angle_alpha   90.00
_cell.angle_beta   90.00
_cell.angle_gamma   90.00
#
_symmetry.space_group_name_H-M   'P 1'
#
loop_
_entity.id
_entity.type
_entity.pdbx_description
1 polymer ?
#
loop_
_entity_poly.entity_id
_entity_poly.type
_entity_poly.pdbx_seq_one_letter_code
_entity_poly.pdbx_strand_id
1 'polypeptide(L)'
;MTAIRAAAAAVPWRAVAVVVLAGAAFGAGWTVNGWRKGGEIDRLRRGYAEERLAQEAAKVGAVGDARREEQRRLFEQAEIANAAKKEAARARADARDADADAVAGRLRKRVADLVATNRAGGDSAATSGSTAAGDPIGVLADVLERADRRAGILAEYADAARVAGRACERAYGALVQQAKKGPEAFP
;
A
#
# COMPACT_ATOMS: atom_id res chain seq x y z
N MET A 1 53.69 -9.20 78.82
CA MET A 1 54.48 -8.96 77.58
C MET A 1 55.40 -10.13 77.20
N THR A 2 55.77 -11.02 78.12
CA THR A 2 56.67 -12.18 77.86
C THR A 2 56.02 -13.34 77.11
N ALA A 3 54.72 -13.60 77.31
CA ALA A 3 54.02 -14.71 76.64
C ALA A 3 53.86 -14.52 75.11
N ILE A 4 53.77 -13.27 74.63
CA ILE A 4 53.64 -12.98 73.18
C ILE A 4 54.95 -13.26 72.44
N ARG A 5 56.11 -13.08 73.08
CA ARG A 5 57.43 -13.36 72.48
C ARG A 5 57.71 -14.85 72.29
N ALA A 6 57.18 -15.71 73.16
CA ALA A 6 57.37 -17.15 73.05
C ALA A 6 56.59 -17.76 71.87
N ALA A 7 55.38 -17.26 71.61
CA ALA A 7 54.61 -17.65 70.43
C ALA A 7 55.32 -17.24 69.13
N ALA A 8 55.99 -16.09 69.10
CA ALA A 8 56.76 -15.62 67.94
C ALA A 8 58.05 -16.43 67.68
N ALA A 9 58.69 -16.98 68.72
CA ALA A 9 59.91 -17.79 68.59
C ALA A 9 59.65 -19.22 68.08
N ALA A 10 58.43 -19.73 68.19
CA ALA A 10 58.01 -21.03 67.67
C ALA A 10 57.47 -20.97 66.24
N VAL A 11 57.34 -19.76 65.66
CA VAL A 11 56.94 -19.61 64.25
C VAL A 11 58.16 -19.90 63.38
N PRO A 12 58.11 -20.94 62.53
CA PRO A 12 59.16 -21.19 61.56
C PRO A 12 59.07 -20.12 60.47
N TRP A 13 59.71 -18.95 60.68
CA TRP A 13 59.65 -17.80 59.77
C TRP A 13 60.05 -18.16 58.33
N ARG A 14 60.94 -19.15 58.18
CA ARG A 14 61.29 -19.76 56.88
C ARG A 14 60.09 -20.40 56.20
N ALA A 15 59.26 -21.16 56.93
CA ALA A 15 58.04 -21.76 56.37
C ALA A 15 57.00 -20.69 56.01
N VAL A 16 56.84 -19.65 56.83
CA VAL A 16 55.97 -18.51 56.51
C VAL A 16 56.43 -17.80 55.24
N ALA A 17 57.74 -17.53 55.10
CA ALA A 17 58.30 -16.92 53.91
C ALA A 17 58.07 -17.78 52.65
N VAL A 18 58.25 -19.11 52.75
CA VAL A 18 57.98 -20.04 51.65
C VAL A 18 56.51 -20.03 51.24
N VAL A 19 55.58 -20.03 52.20
CA VAL A 19 54.13 -19.98 51.91
C VAL A 19 53.74 -18.64 51.25
N VAL A 20 54.29 -17.52 51.73
CA VAL A 20 54.04 -16.20 51.13
C VAL A 20 54.56 -16.14 49.69
N LEU A 21 55.77 -16.65 49.44
CA LEU A 21 56.35 -16.69 48.09
C LEU A 21 55.56 -17.62 47.17
N ALA A 22 55.14 -18.79 47.65
CA ALA A 22 54.30 -19.71 46.88
C ALA A 22 52.94 -19.08 46.55
N GLY A 23 52.30 -18.40 47.51
CA GLY A 23 51.05 -17.67 47.31
C GLY A 23 51.19 -16.52 46.31
N ALA A 24 52.29 -15.76 46.39
CA ALA A 24 52.58 -14.67 45.45
C ALA A 24 52.83 -15.21 44.03
N ALA A 25 53.60 -16.29 43.88
CA ALA A 25 53.83 -16.96 42.60
C ALA A 25 52.54 -17.52 42.01
N PHE A 26 51.68 -18.13 42.83
CA PHE A 26 50.38 -18.63 42.39
C PHE A 26 49.46 -17.48 41.96
N GLY A 27 49.37 -16.40 42.75
CA GLY A 27 48.59 -15.21 42.42
C GLY A 27 49.04 -14.55 41.11
N ALA A 28 50.36 -14.42 40.90
CA ALA A 28 50.93 -13.89 39.66
C ALA A 28 50.68 -14.82 38.47
N GLY A 29 50.79 -16.15 38.65
CA GLY A 29 50.45 -17.12 37.62
C GLY A 29 48.98 -17.07 37.23
N TRP A 30 48.09 -16.90 38.20
CA TRP A 30 46.64 -16.78 37.98
C TRP A 30 46.27 -15.52 37.20
N THR A 31 46.83 -14.36 37.56
CA THR A 31 46.55 -13.10 36.85
C THR A 31 47.04 -13.13 35.41
N VAL A 32 48.26 -13.65 35.16
CA VAL A 32 48.80 -13.80 33.81
C VAL A 32 47.96 -14.76 32.96
N ASN A 33 47.51 -15.88 33.54
CA ASN A 33 46.63 -16.82 32.84
C ASN A 33 45.27 -16.17 32.52
N GLY A 34 44.72 -15.40 33.46
CA GLY A 34 43.50 -14.62 33.29
C GLY A 34 43.61 -13.61 32.15
N TRP A 35 44.72 -12.87 32.04
CA TRP A 35 44.96 -11.93 30.93
C TRP A 35 45.01 -12.63 29.57
N ARG A 36 45.71 -13.77 29.50
CA ARG A 36 45.78 -14.57 28.27
C ARG A 36 44.39 -15.04 27.83
N LYS A 37 43.56 -15.50 28.77
CA LYS A 37 42.19 -15.96 28.49
C LYS A 37 41.23 -14.81 28.19
N GLY A 38 41.38 -13.66 28.83
CA GLY A 38 40.64 -12.44 28.51
C GLY A 38 40.85 -12.01 27.06
N GLY A 39 42.10 -12.00 26.59
CA GLY A 39 42.39 -11.66 25.19
C GLY A 39 41.80 -12.64 24.16
N GLU A 40 41.67 -13.92 24.51
CA GLU A 40 41.01 -14.93 23.66
C GLU A 40 39.50 -14.70 23.59
N ILE A 41 38.86 -14.45 24.74
CA ILE A 41 37.44 -14.13 24.84
C ILE A 41 37.11 -12.83 24.08
N ASP A 42 37.96 -11.80 24.18
CA ASP A 42 37.75 -10.55 23.48
C ASP A 42 37.84 -10.71 21.96
N ARG A 43 38.75 -11.56 21.46
CA ARG A 43 38.81 -11.88 20.03
C ARG A 43 37.54 -12.59 19.55
N LEU A 44 37.07 -13.59 20.30
CA LEU A 44 35.82 -14.28 20.01
C LEU A 44 34.62 -13.31 20.02
N ARG A 45 34.51 -12.46 21.04
CA ARG A 45 33.44 -11.45 21.14
C ARG A 45 33.45 -10.47 19.97
N ARG A 46 34.63 -10.03 19.53
CA ARG A 46 34.76 -9.16 18.36
C ARG A 46 34.31 -9.88 17.08
N GLY A 47 34.74 -11.12 16.86
CA GLY A 47 34.27 -11.92 15.72
C GLY A 47 32.75 -12.07 15.70
N TYR A 48 32.14 -12.44 16.83
CA TYR A 48 30.68 -12.53 16.93
C TYR A 48 29.97 -11.18 16.72
N ALA A 49 30.55 -10.08 17.21
CA ALA A 49 29.99 -8.75 17.01
C ALA A 49 30.07 -8.33 15.53
N GLU A 50 31.18 -8.60 14.86
CA GLU A 50 31.36 -8.35 13.42
C GLU A 50 30.37 -9.19 12.59
N GLU A 51 30.22 -10.48 12.89
CA GLU A 51 29.24 -11.34 12.22
C GLU A 51 27.80 -10.85 12.44
N ARG A 52 27.46 -10.45 13.67
CA ARG A 52 26.14 -9.87 13.96
C ARG A 52 25.89 -8.59 13.18
N LEU A 53 26.87 -7.69 13.12
CA LEU A 53 26.77 -6.47 12.33
C LEU A 53 26.63 -6.77 10.82
N ALA A 54 27.39 -7.74 10.31
CA ALA A 54 27.29 -8.17 8.91
C ALA A 54 25.90 -8.77 8.61
N GLN A 55 25.36 -9.59 9.51
CA GLN A 55 24.00 -10.14 9.37
C GLN A 55 22.92 -9.05 9.45
N GLU A 56 23.06 -8.09 10.36
CA GLU A 56 22.14 -6.95 10.46
C GLU A 56 22.20 -6.07 9.22
N ALA A 57 23.39 -5.76 8.72
CA ALA A 57 23.58 -5.02 7.47
C ALA A 57 22.97 -5.77 6.27
N ALA A 58 23.17 -7.09 6.17
CA ALA A 58 22.57 -7.91 5.12
C ALA A 58 21.03 -7.91 5.20
N LYS A 59 20.45 -7.99 6.39
CA LYS A 59 18.99 -7.89 6.59
C LYS A 59 18.45 -6.52 6.17
N VAL A 60 19.12 -5.44 6.56
CA VAL A 60 18.74 -4.07 6.17
C VAL A 60 18.83 -3.90 4.66
N GLY A 61 19.89 -4.42 4.02
CA GLY A 61 20.04 -4.44 2.57
C GLY A 61 18.90 -5.18 1.88
N ALA A 62 18.62 -6.42 2.29
CA ALA A 62 17.54 -7.22 1.73
C ALA A 62 16.14 -6.57 1.88
N VAL A 63 15.86 -5.92 3.02
CA VAL A 63 14.63 -5.15 3.21
C VAL A 63 14.61 -3.94 2.27
N GLY A 64 15.72 -3.23 2.12
CA GLY A 64 15.85 -2.12 1.20
C GLY A 64 15.60 -2.51 -0.26
N ASP A 65 16.11 -3.67 -0.68
CA ASP A 65 15.92 -4.21 -2.03
C ASP A 65 14.45 -4.60 -2.27
N ALA A 66 13.85 -5.30 -1.31
CA ALA A 66 12.43 -5.66 -1.36
C ALA A 66 11.53 -4.41 -1.44
N ARG A 67 11.83 -3.37 -0.66
CA ARG A 67 11.09 -2.10 -0.70
C ARG A 67 11.21 -1.39 -2.05
N ARG A 68 12.37 -1.42 -2.70
CA ARG A 68 12.55 -0.82 -4.04
C ARG A 68 11.72 -1.54 -5.09
N GLU A 69 11.68 -2.87 -5.04
CA GLU A 69 10.86 -3.66 -5.96
C GLU A 69 9.36 -3.46 -5.70
N GLU A 70 8.92 -3.38 -4.43
CA GLU A 70 7.55 -2.99 -4.08
C GLU A 70 7.19 -1.60 -4.63
N GLN A 71 8.06 -0.60 -4.44
CA GLN A 71 7.84 0.76 -4.95
C GLN A 71 7.74 0.79 -6.47
N ARG A 72 8.59 0.02 -7.17
CA ARG A 72 8.53 -0.10 -8.62
C ARG A 72 7.18 -0.67 -9.08
N ARG A 73 6.70 -1.75 -8.45
CA ARG A 73 5.40 -2.36 -8.76
C ARG A 73 4.24 -1.41 -8.48
N LEU A 74 4.29 -0.69 -7.37
CA LEU A 74 3.27 0.31 -7.03
C LEU A 74 3.25 1.46 -8.04
N PHE A 75 4.42 1.91 -8.51
CA PHE A 75 4.51 2.94 -9.53
C PHE A 75 3.91 2.47 -10.87
N GLU A 76 4.27 1.27 -11.33
CA GLU A 76 3.70 0.67 -12.54
C GLU A 76 2.16 0.53 -12.44
N GLN A 77 1.65 0.07 -11.28
CA GLN A 77 0.20 -0.02 -11.05
C GLN A 77 -0.48 1.36 -11.02
N ALA A 78 0.16 2.35 -10.41
CA ALA A 78 -0.36 3.73 -10.34
C ALA A 78 -0.43 4.37 -11.73
N GLU A 79 0.59 4.17 -12.57
CA GLU A 79 0.60 4.59 -13.98
C GLU A 79 -0.58 3.98 -14.75
N ILE A 80 -0.78 2.65 -14.64
CA ILE A 80 -1.91 1.96 -15.29
C ILE A 80 -3.25 2.52 -14.79
N ALA A 81 -3.41 2.71 -13.48
CA ALA A 81 -4.62 3.25 -12.89
C ALA A 81 -4.90 4.69 -13.36
N ASN A 82 -3.87 5.53 -13.44
CA ASN A 82 -3.97 6.91 -13.92
C ASN A 82 -4.29 6.97 -15.42
N ALA A 83 -3.64 6.15 -16.24
CA ALA A 83 -3.94 6.03 -17.67
C ALA A 83 -5.40 5.62 -17.87
N ALA A 84 -5.88 4.62 -17.12
CA ALA A 84 -7.27 4.17 -17.15
C ALA A 84 -8.26 5.28 -16.76
N LYS A 85 -7.96 6.03 -15.69
CA LYS A 85 -8.78 7.17 -15.27
C LYS A 85 -8.83 8.27 -16.33
N LYS A 86 -7.70 8.55 -17.00
CA LYS A 86 -7.62 9.55 -18.06
C LYS A 86 -8.39 9.13 -19.31
N GLU A 87 -8.29 7.87 -19.72
CA GLU A 87 -9.10 7.30 -20.80
C GLU A 87 -10.59 7.37 -20.48
N ALA A 88 -10.99 7.00 -19.26
CA ALA A 88 -12.38 7.08 -18.81
C ALA A 88 -12.89 8.53 -18.78
N ALA A 89 -12.08 9.47 -18.32
CA ALA A 89 -12.42 10.89 -18.30
C ALA A 89 -12.60 11.45 -19.72
N ARG A 90 -11.72 11.07 -20.66
CA ARG A 90 -11.84 11.44 -22.08
C ARG A 90 -13.11 10.87 -22.70
N ALA A 91 -13.37 9.56 -22.53
CA ALA A 91 -14.58 8.95 -23.05
C ALA A 91 -15.86 9.60 -22.50
N ARG A 92 -15.88 10.01 -21.23
CA ARG A 92 -16.99 10.76 -20.63
C ARG A 92 -17.11 12.18 -21.18
N ALA A 93 -16.00 12.87 -21.44
CA ALA A 93 -16.01 14.20 -22.06
C ALA A 93 -16.52 14.10 -23.50
N ASP A 94 -16.00 13.17 -24.28
CA ASP A 94 -16.42 12.92 -25.66
C ASP A 94 -17.91 12.55 -25.74
N ALA A 95 -18.42 11.73 -24.80
CA ALA A 95 -19.85 11.43 -24.71
C ALA A 95 -20.69 12.66 -24.35
N ARG A 96 -20.22 13.53 -23.43
CA ARG A 96 -20.91 14.79 -23.11
C ARG A 96 -20.93 15.75 -24.29
N ASP A 97 -19.83 15.87 -25.00
CA ASP A 97 -19.70 16.74 -26.18
C ASP A 97 -20.54 16.22 -27.36
N ALA A 98 -20.65 14.90 -27.52
CA ALA A 98 -21.49 14.27 -28.53
C ALA A 98 -23.00 14.37 -28.21
N ASP A 99 -23.42 14.22 -26.95
CA ASP A 99 -24.84 14.05 -26.60
C ASP A 99 -25.53 15.27 -25.97
N ALA A 100 -24.88 16.03 -25.08
CA ALA A 100 -25.65 16.57 -23.95
C ALA A 100 -26.33 17.94 -24.16
N ASP A 101 -25.60 18.98 -24.59
CA ASP A 101 -26.16 20.33 -24.46
C ASP A 101 -26.83 20.85 -25.74
N ALA A 102 -26.19 20.62 -26.89
CA ALA A 102 -26.69 21.16 -28.14
C ALA A 102 -27.86 20.33 -28.71
N VAL A 103 -27.77 18.99 -28.69
CA VAL A 103 -28.79 18.12 -29.29
C VAL A 103 -29.97 17.93 -28.33
N ALA A 104 -29.73 17.53 -27.07
CA ALA A 104 -30.82 17.34 -26.12
C ALA A 104 -31.51 18.66 -25.76
N GLY A 105 -30.78 19.78 -25.71
CA GLY A 105 -31.36 21.12 -25.54
C GLY A 105 -32.29 21.51 -26.70
N ARG A 106 -31.85 21.27 -27.95
CA ARG A 106 -32.71 21.50 -29.14
C ARG A 106 -33.92 20.57 -29.18
N LEU A 107 -33.77 19.31 -28.79
CA LEU A 107 -34.87 18.34 -28.77
C LEU A 107 -35.92 18.72 -27.71
N ARG A 108 -35.50 19.03 -26.48
CA ARG A 108 -36.40 19.53 -25.41
C ARG A 108 -37.14 20.78 -25.84
N LYS A 109 -36.47 21.71 -26.53
CA LYS A 109 -37.09 22.94 -27.03
C LYS A 109 -38.14 22.66 -28.11
N ARG A 110 -37.88 21.74 -29.05
CA ARG A 110 -38.88 21.30 -30.04
C ARG A 110 -40.06 20.58 -29.41
N VAL A 111 -39.84 19.70 -28.42
CA VAL A 111 -40.92 19.01 -27.72
C VAL A 111 -41.79 19.98 -26.94
N ALA A 112 -41.18 20.94 -26.23
CA ALA A 112 -41.92 21.98 -25.52
C ALA A 112 -42.76 22.86 -26.47
N ASP A 113 -42.22 23.21 -27.63
CA ASP A 113 -42.93 23.95 -28.68
C ASP A 113 -44.11 23.14 -29.26
N LEU A 114 -43.91 21.85 -29.51
CA LEU A 114 -44.96 20.94 -29.97
C LEU A 114 -46.10 20.76 -28.94
N VAL A 115 -45.75 20.66 -27.66
CA VAL A 115 -46.72 20.56 -26.57
C VAL A 115 -47.48 21.88 -26.40
N ALA A 116 -46.80 23.03 -26.48
CA ALA A 116 -47.42 24.34 -26.36
C ALA A 116 -48.38 24.63 -27.52
N THR A 117 -47.98 24.30 -28.76
CA THR A 117 -48.83 24.45 -29.96
C THR A 117 -50.05 23.52 -29.92
N ASN A 118 -49.90 22.28 -29.44
CA ASN A 118 -51.04 21.38 -29.27
C ASN A 118 -52.06 21.89 -28.24
N ARG A 119 -51.60 22.40 -27.09
CA ARG A 119 -52.50 23.00 -26.08
C ARG A 119 -53.16 24.29 -26.55
N ALA A 120 -52.50 25.07 -27.40
CA ALA A 120 -53.06 26.29 -27.97
C ALA A 120 -54.13 26.04 -29.06
N GLY A 121 -54.10 24.86 -29.72
CA GLY A 121 -55.08 24.46 -30.75
C GLY A 121 -56.25 23.62 -30.24
N GLY A 122 -56.32 23.32 -28.94
CA GLY A 122 -57.38 22.53 -28.32
C GLY A 122 -58.60 23.37 -27.96
N ASP A 123 -59.60 23.43 -28.83
CA ASP A 123 -60.88 24.08 -28.57
C ASP A 123 -61.80 23.31 -27.59
N SER A 124 -62.20 24.03 -26.54
CA SER A 124 -63.37 24.06 -25.64
C SER A 124 -64.60 23.13 -25.77
N ALA A 125 -64.59 21.98 -26.47
CA ALA A 125 -65.83 21.19 -26.69
C ALA A 125 -65.80 19.68 -26.36
N ALA A 126 -64.70 19.14 -25.83
CA ALA A 126 -64.65 17.72 -25.44
C ALA A 126 -64.92 17.53 -23.94
N THR A 127 -65.99 16.81 -23.60
CA THR A 127 -66.26 16.34 -22.24
C THR A 127 -65.05 15.55 -21.73
N SER A 128 -64.53 15.96 -20.57
CA SER A 128 -63.29 15.44 -20.01
C SER A 128 -63.44 13.96 -19.60
N GLY A 129 -62.97 13.05 -20.46
CA GLY A 129 -62.40 11.79 -19.97
C GLY A 129 -61.16 12.08 -19.13
N SER A 130 -60.64 11.07 -18.40
CA SER A 130 -59.47 11.17 -17.50
C SER A 130 -58.35 12.08 -18.02
N THR A 131 -57.54 12.68 -17.13
CA THR A 131 -56.48 13.65 -17.48
C THR A 131 -55.57 13.22 -18.65
N ALA A 132 -55.35 11.92 -18.83
CA ALA A 132 -54.57 11.38 -19.96
C ALA A 132 -55.25 11.51 -21.33
N ALA A 133 -56.58 11.54 -21.39
CA ALA A 133 -57.36 11.75 -22.61
C ALA A 133 -57.38 13.22 -23.06
N GLY A 134 -57.14 14.16 -22.14
CA GLY A 134 -57.08 15.60 -22.43
C GLY A 134 -55.72 16.12 -22.90
N ASP A 135 -54.63 15.40 -22.62
CA ASP A 135 -53.26 15.75 -23.06
C ASP A 135 -52.38 14.51 -23.29
N PRO A 136 -52.68 13.73 -24.35
CA PRO A 136 -51.93 12.50 -24.64
C PRO A 136 -50.46 12.77 -25.00
N ILE A 137 -50.15 13.93 -25.58
CA ILE A 137 -48.77 14.31 -25.93
C ILE A 137 -47.96 14.66 -24.67
N GLY A 138 -48.56 15.38 -23.72
CA GLY A 138 -47.93 15.69 -22.44
C GLY A 138 -47.59 14.43 -21.63
N VAL A 139 -48.48 13.43 -21.61
CA VAL A 139 -48.21 12.14 -20.95
C VAL A 139 -47.07 11.39 -21.64
N LEU A 140 -47.04 11.34 -22.98
CA LEU A 140 -45.93 10.73 -23.73
C LEU A 140 -44.60 11.44 -23.47
N ALA A 141 -44.60 12.78 -23.42
CA ALA A 141 -43.40 13.57 -23.12
C ALA A 141 -42.86 13.27 -21.71
N ASP A 142 -43.74 13.18 -20.71
CA ASP A 142 -43.36 12.84 -19.33
C ASP A 142 -42.84 11.40 -19.19
N VAL A 143 -43.43 10.43 -19.89
CA VAL A 143 -42.94 9.04 -19.91
C VAL A 143 -41.57 8.95 -20.57
N LEU A 144 -41.38 9.62 -21.72
CA LEU A 144 -40.09 9.70 -22.41
C LEU A 144 -39.02 10.34 -21.52
N GLU A 145 -39.33 11.45 -20.84
CA GLU A 145 -38.39 12.10 -19.93
C GLU A 145 -37.98 11.18 -18.77
N ARG A 146 -38.94 10.45 -18.18
CA ARG A 146 -38.65 9.48 -17.11
C ARG A 146 -37.84 8.29 -17.62
N ALA A 147 -38.11 7.82 -18.84
CA ALA A 147 -37.38 6.73 -19.47
C ALA A 147 -35.93 7.13 -19.78
N ASP A 148 -35.72 8.28 -20.43
CA ASP A 148 -34.40 8.81 -20.76
C ASP A 148 -33.56 9.05 -19.51
N ARG A 149 -34.16 9.60 -18.46
CA ARG A 149 -33.48 9.82 -17.18
C ARG A 149 -32.99 8.50 -16.56
N ARG A 150 -33.81 7.45 -16.59
CA ARG A 150 -33.41 6.11 -16.11
C ARG A 150 -32.35 5.49 -17.00
N ALA A 151 -32.46 5.64 -18.31
CA ALA A 151 -31.46 5.18 -19.27
C ALA A 151 -30.10 5.84 -19.02
N GLY A 152 -30.07 7.15 -18.73
CA GLY A 152 -28.85 7.87 -18.38
C GLY A 152 -28.18 7.35 -17.11
N ILE A 153 -28.96 7.08 -16.04
CA ILE A 153 -28.43 6.49 -14.79
C ILE A 153 -27.83 5.10 -15.05
N LEU A 154 -28.51 4.27 -15.84
CA LEU A 154 -28.02 2.93 -16.20
C LEU A 154 -26.74 3.00 -17.05
N ALA A 155 -26.67 3.93 -17.99
CA ALA A 155 -25.48 4.15 -18.82
C ALA A 155 -24.28 4.57 -17.95
N GLU A 156 -24.47 5.50 -17.01
CA GLU A 156 -23.40 5.93 -16.10
C GLU A 156 -22.86 4.78 -15.24
N TYR A 157 -23.75 3.93 -14.72
CA TYR A 157 -23.35 2.72 -13.99
C TYR A 157 -22.59 1.74 -14.88
N ALA A 158 -23.09 1.49 -16.10
CA ALA A 158 -22.47 0.57 -17.05
C ALA A 158 -21.06 1.05 -17.46
N ASP A 159 -20.88 2.35 -17.68
CA ASP A 159 -19.58 2.94 -18.00
C ASP A 159 -18.60 2.84 -16.83
N ALA A 160 -19.06 3.10 -15.61
CA ALA A 160 -18.25 2.94 -14.40
C ALA A 160 -17.80 1.47 -14.23
N ALA A 161 -18.72 0.53 -14.39
CA ALA A 161 -18.43 -0.90 -14.30
C ALA A 161 -17.44 -1.35 -15.37
N ARG A 162 -17.61 -0.88 -16.62
CA ARG A 162 -16.72 -1.21 -17.75
C ARG A 162 -15.31 -0.67 -17.52
N VAL A 163 -15.16 0.55 -17.00
CA VAL A 163 -13.85 1.12 -16.66
C VAL A 163 -13.16 0.32 -15.57
N ALA A 164 -13.89 -0.03 -14.50
CA ALA A 164 -13.36 -0.85 -13.41
C ALA A 164 -12.94 -2.26 -13.90
N GLY A 165 -13.77 -2.90 -14.74
CA GLY A 165 -13.47 -4.20 -15.34
C GLY A 165 -12.19 -4.17 -16.18
N ARG A 166 -12.05 -3.19 -17.08
CA ARG A 166 -10.82 -3.03 -17.89
C ARG A 166 -9.58 -2.76 -17.04
N ALA A 167 -9.71 -2.06 -15.93
CA ALA A 167 -8.60 -1.87 -14.99
C ALA A 167 -8.19 -3.20 -14.34
N CYS A 168 -9.16 -4.03 -13.92
CA CYS A 168 -8.90 -5.34 -13.35
C CYS A 168 -8.21 -6.28 -14.36
N GLU A 169 -8.69 -6.33 -15.60
CA GLU A 169 -8.10 -7.15 -16.67
C GLU A 169 -6.65 -6.75 -16.95
N ARG A 170 -6.36 -5.44 -17.04
CA ARG A 170 -4.98 -4.95 -17.24
C ARG A 170 -4.07 -5.29 -16.06
N ALA A 171 -4.55 -5.13 -14.82
CA ALA A 171 -3.79 -5.48 -13.63
C ALA A 171 -3.47 -6.98 -13.58
N TYR A 172 -4.45 -7.84 -13.85
CA TYR A 172 -4.26 -9.28 -13.93
C TYR A 172 -3.28 -9.67 -15.04
N GLY A 173 -3.42 -9.06 -16.22
CA GLY A 173 -2.49 -9.25 -17.35
C GLY A 173 -1.05 -8.91 -16.97
N ALA A 174 -0.82 -7.80 -16.27
CA ALA A 174 0.51 -7.42 -15.79
C ALA A 174 1.09 -8.47 -14.82
N LEU A 175 0.29 -8.95 -13.86
CA LEU A 175 0.71 -10.00 -12.91
C LEU A 175 1.05 -11.31 -13.61
N VAL A 176 0.24 -11.75 -14.58
CA VAL A 176 0.50 -12.97 -15.36
C VAL A 176 1.77 -12.83 -16.19
N GLN A 177 2.02 -11.67 -16.80
CA GLN A 177 3.25 -11.45 -17.56
C GLN A 177 4.49 -11.41 -16.67
N GLN A 178 4.40 -10.82 -15.47
CA GLN A 178 5.48 -10.88 -14.48
C GLN A 178 5.77 -12.32 -14.05
N ALA A 179 4.73 -13.13 -13.81
CA ALA A 179 4.89 -14.55 -13.49
C ALA A 179 5.55 -15.36 -14.63
N LYS A 180 5.19 -15.07 -15.89
CA LYS A 180 5.76 -15.72 -17.08
C LYS A 180 7.20 -15.32 -17.37
N LYS A 181 7.59 -14.09 -17.04
CA LYS A 181 8.98 -13.63 -17.18
C LYS A 181 9.94 -14.41 -16.28
N GLY A 182 9.40 -15.17 -15.31
CA GLY A 182 10.17 -15.89 -14.31
C GLY A 182 10.88 -14.92 -13.37
N PRO A 183 11.39 -15.40 -12.21
CA PRO A 183 12.33 -14.62 -11.45
C PRO A 183 13.60 -14.50 -12.30
N GLU A 184 13.76 -13.40 -13.05
CA GLU A 184 15.07 -12.98 -13.53
C GLU A 184 15.91 -12.76 -12.28
N ALA A 185 16.71 -13.79 -11.98
CA ALA A 185 17.78 -13.92 -11.01
C ALA A 185 17.86 -12.80 -9.96
N PHE A 186 17.41 -13.13 -8.75
CA PHE A 186 17.95 -12.53 -7.54
C PHE A 186 19.45 -12.90 -7.47
N PRO A 187 20.40 -11.95 -7.60
CA PRO A 187 21.79 -12.22 -7.25
C PRO A 187 21.95 -12.38 -5.73
#